data_AF-A0A9X0HHK3-F1
#
_entry.id   AF-A0A9X0HHK3-F1
#
_cell.length_a   1.000
_cell.length_b   1.000
_cell.length_c   1.000
_cell.angle_alpha   90.00
_cell.angle_beta   90.00
_cell.angle_gamma   90.00
#
_symmetry.space_group_name_H-M   'P 1'
#
loop_
_entity.id
_entity.type
_entity.pdbx_description
1 polymer ?
#
loop_
_entity_poly.entity_id
_entity_poly.type
_entity_poly.pdbx_seq_one_letter_code
_entity_poly.pdbx_strand_id
1 'polypeptide(L)'
;MKRAVISALLLLMPLYWLRAQSSPGRYEQVALNFFVKKILPEYGFGLAFCGEISPRLSQFSYMPSCFAPADFAFRDQLNRTATNAGAGQSVALTWTSPQLKRGCRVRRKQPLLEVFTATALNGVYYVLLYTRGRHGATHYMFEISKEEHVVRWCQKSEVF
;
A
#
# COMPACT_ATOMS: atom_id res chain seq x y z
N MET A 1 -25.46 16.67 -57.12
CA MET A 1 -24.90 15.50 -56.38
C MET A 1 -23.76 15.98 -55.50
N LYS A 2 -23.96 16.02 -54.17
CA LYS A 2 -22.94 16.13 -53.10
C LYS A 2 -23.67 16.57 -51.83
N ARG A 3 -23.70 15.70 -50.81
CA ARG A 3 -23.87 15.96 -49.36
C ARG A 3 -24.61 14.78 -48.72
N ALA A 4 -23.87 13.78 -48.26
CA ALA A 4 -24.38 12.82 -47.27
C ALA A 4 -23.26 11.97 -46.67
N VAL A 5 -22.20 12.54 -46.06
CA VAL A 5 -21.30 11.72 -45.22
C VAL A 5 -20.60 12.57 -44.14
N ILE A 6 -21.31 13.19 -43.19
CA ILE A 6 -20.66 13.70 -41.97
C ILE A 6 -21.63 13.62 -40.77
N SER A 7 -22.03 12.42 -40.37
CA SER A 7 -22.73 12.23 -39.07
C SER A 7 -22.38 10.95 -38.32
N ALA A 8 -21.46 10.12 -38.81
CA ALA A 8 -21.13 8.85 -38.15
C ALA A 8 -19.87 8.91 -37.26
N LEU A 9 -19.15 10.04 -37.21
CA LEU A 9 -17.85 10.13 -36.51
C LEU A 9 -17.90 10.65 -35.06
N LEU A 10 -19.09 10.90 -34.50
CA LEU A 10 -19.25 11.37 -33.12
C LEU A 10 -19.61 10.24 -32.12
N LEU A 11 -19.73 8.99 -32.58
CA LEU A 11 -20.01 7.83 -31.72
C LEU A 11 -18.76 7.04 -31.29
N LEU A 12 -17.56 7.54 -31.62
CA LEU A 12 -16.28 6.99 -31.18
C LEU A 12 -15.54 7.99 -30.30
N MET A 13 -16.24 8.70 -29.41
CA MET A 13 -15.59 9.24 -28.22
C MET A 13 -15.24 8.04 -27.34
N PRO A 14 -13.96 7.67 -27.22
CA PRO A 14 -13.61 6.55 -26.39
C PRO A 14 -13.87 6.99 -24.96
N LEU A 15 -14.44 6.09 -24.18
CA LEU A 15 -14.60 6.16 -22.74
C LEU A 15 -13.21 6.24 -22.05
N TYR A 16 -12.39 7.24 -22.36
CA TYR A 16 -11.10 7.52 -21.72
C TYR A 16 -11.28 8.02 -20.28
N TRP A 17 -12.51 8.20 -19.82
CA TRP A 17 -12.86 8.41 -18.42
C TRP A 17 -13.12 7.10 -17.65
N LEU A 18 -12.88 5.93 -18.25
CA LEU A 18 -12.79 4.69 -17.50
C LEU A 18 -11.40 4.59 -16.85
N ARG A 19 -11.35 5.06 -15.60
CA ARG A 19 -10.34 4.75 -14.59
C ARG A 19 -8.91 5.16 -14.97
N ALA A 20 -8.59 6.42 -14.68
CA ALA A 20 -7.33 6.70 -13.98
C ALA A 20 -7.40 6.03 -12.59
N GLN A 21 -7.40 4.69 -12.55
CA GLN A 21 -7.05 3.95 -11.37
C GLN A 21 -5.54 4.11 -11.25
N SER A 22 -5.15 5.28 -10.78
CA SER A 22 -3.99 5.52 -9.93
C SER A 22 -3.40 4.19 -9.49
N SER A 23 -2.32 3.73 -10.12
CA SER A 23 -1.78 2.42 -9.76
C SER A 23 -1.53 2.41 -8.24
N PRO A 24 -2.13 1.49 -7.46
CA PRO A 24 -1.98 1.42 -6.00
C PRO A 24 -0.51 1.46 -5.57
N GLY A 25 0.38 0.94 -6.43
CA GLY A 25 1.82 0.91 -6.24
C GLY A 25 2.47 2.26 -5.91
N ARG A 26 1.93 3.40 -6.38
CA ARG A 26 2.52 4.70 -6.05
C ARG A 26 2.33 5.08 -4.58
N TYR A 27 1.18 4.77 -3.99
CA TYR A 27 0.92 5.03 -2.57
C TYR A 27 1.70 4.06 -1.68
N GLU A 28 1.87 2.82 -2.13
CA GLU A 28 2.74 1.84 -1.47
C GLU A 28 4.21 2.30 -1.49
N GLN A 29 4.66 2.87 -2.62
CA GLN A 29 5.99 3.44 -2.76
C GLN A 29 6.19 4.65 -1.83
N VAL A 30 5.17 5.51 -1.69
CA VAL A 30 5.20 6.63 -0.72
C VAL A 30 5.37 6.12 0.71
N ALA A 31 4.60 5.10 1.10
CA ALA A 31 4.73 4.49 2.42
C ALA A 31 6.12 3.86 2.64
N LEU A 32 6.62 3.12 1.66
CA LEU A 32 7.96 2.52 1.71
C LEU A 32 9.06 3.58 1.81
N ASN A 33 8.97 4.66 1.02
CA ASN A 33 9.94 5.76 1.05
C ASN A 33 9.93 6.46 2.41
N PHE A 34 8.74 6.69 2.98
CA PHE A 34 8.62 7.24 4.32
C PHE A 34 9.26 6.31 5.35
N PHE A 35 8.90 5.02 5.34
CA PHE A 35 9.46 4.02 6.23
C PHE A 35 11.00 3.99 6.14
N VAL A 36 11.55 3.90 4.94
CA VAL A 36 13.00 3.86 4.70
C VAL A 36 13.70 5.11 5.20
N LYS A 37 13.10 6.29 5.02
CA LYS A 37 13.72 7.56 5.39
C LYS A 37 13.59 7.89 6.87
N LYS A 38 12.48 7.52 7.49
CA LYS A 38 12.09 8.00 8.84
C LYS A 38 12.14 6.92 9.91
N ILE A 39 11.83 5.67 9.57
CA ILE A 39 11.62 4.59 10.54
C ILE A 39 12.78 3.60 10.50
N LEU A 40 13.18 3.14 9.32
CA LEU A 40 14.26 2.16 9.15
C LEU A 40 15.60 2.58 9.79
N PRO A 41 16.02 3.86 9.82
CA PRO A 41 17.25 4.25 10.51
C PRO A 41 17.22 4.01 12.02
N GLU A 42 16.04 3.95 12.64
CA GLU A 42 15.87 3.60 14.05
C GLU A 42 16.18 2.11 14.31
N TYR A 43 16.11 1.29 13.25
CA TYR A 43 16.55 -0.09 13.30
C TYR A 43 18.08 -0.12 13.20
N GLY A 44 18.74 -0.59 14.26
CA GLY A 44 20.18 -0.84 14.28
C GLY A 44 20.63 -2.04 13.42
N PHE A 45 19.75 -2.61 12.59
CA PHE A 45 19.99 -3.80 11.78
C PHE A 45 19.22 -3.76 10.46
N GLY A 46 19.63 -4.60 9.50
CA GLY A 46 18.98 -4.68 8.19
C GLY A 46 17.71 -5.54 8.17
N LEU A 47 16.79 -5.22 7.27
CA LEU A 47 15.58 -5.99 6.99
C LEU A 47 15.69 -6.73 5.65
N ALA A 48 14.95 -7.83 5.51
CA ALA A 48 14.73 -8.47 4.22
C ALA A 48 13.56 -7.78 3.52
N PHE A 49 13.65 -7.53 2.22
CA PHE A 49 12.57 -6.96 1.43
C PHE A 49 12.52 -7.61 0.04
N CYS A 50 11.33 -8.03 -0.37
CA CYS A 50 11.15 -8.75 -1.63
C CYS A 50 10.96 -7.80 -2.82
N GLY A 51 10.41 -6.60 -2.59
CA GLY A 51 10.09 -5.61 -3.64
C GLY A 51 8.94 -6.02 -4.57
N GLU A 52 8.80 -7.31 -4.84
CA GLU A 52 7.81 -7.88 -5.75
C GLU A 52 7.27 -9.17 -5.13
N ILE A 53 6.00 -9.15 -4.71
CA ILE A 53 5.30 -10.34 -4.18
C ILE A 53 4.03 -10.49 -5.00
N SER A 54 3.85 -11.63 -5.69
CA SER A 54 2.61 -12.01 -6.39
C SER A 54 1.41 -11.99 -5.44
N PRO A 55 0.22 -11.71 -5.99
CA PRO A 55 -0.49 -10.47 -5.73
C PRO A 55 -0.57 -10.12 -4.24
N ARG A 56 -0.18 -8.90 -3.89
CA ARG A 56 -0.26 -8.41 -2.52
C ARG A 56 -1.71 -8.25 -2.12
N LEU A 57 -2.07 -8.88 -1.01
CA LEU A 57 -3.38 -8.67 -0.41
C LEU A 57 -3.47 -7.25 0.11
N SER A 58 -4.68 -6.71 0.08
CA SER A 58 -5.05 -5.65 1.01
C SER A 58 -5.71 -6.29 2.22
N GLN A 59 -5.19 -6.02 3.42
CA GLN A 59 -5.77 -6.52 4.67
C GLN A 59 -5.47 -5.53 5.80
N PHE A 60 -6.46 -5.31 6.68
CA PHE A 60 -6.31 -4.48 7.88
C PHE A 60 -6.80 -5.21 9.13
N SER A 61 -6.61 -6.54 9.15
CA SER A 61 -6.91 -7.40 10.30
C SER A 61 -6.18 -6.93 11.57
N TYR A 62 -4.95 -6.44 11.40
CA TYR A 62 -4.08 -5.92 12.46
C TYR A 62 -3.89 -4.40 12.35
N MET A 63 -4.98 -3.65 12.22
CA MET A 63 -4.92 -2.19 12.30
C MET A 63 -4.42 -1.75 13.68
N PRO A 64 -3.31 -1.00 13.78
CA PRO A 64 -2.81 -0.49 15.05
C PRO A 64 -3.89 0.35 15.75
N SER A 65 -4.11 0.10 17.04
CA SER A 65 -5.13 0.80 17.83
C SER A 65 -4.91 2.31 17.88
N CYS A 66 -3.67 2.77 17.78
CA CYS A 66 -3.31 4.19 17.71
C CYS A 66 -3.74 4.88 16.40
N PHE A 67 -4.12 4.14 15.35
CA PHE A 67 -4.60 4.73 14.09
C PHE A 67 -6.07 5.15 14.16
N ALA A 68 -6.89 4.32 14.81
CA ALA A 68 -8.33 4.56 14.98
C ALA A 68 -8.80 3.92 16.30
N PRO A 69 -8.45 4.51 17.46
CA PRO A 69 -8.67 3.89 18.78
C PRO A 69 -10.15 3.71 19.17
N ALA A 70 -11.08 4.36 18.46
CA ALA A 70 -12.51 4.35 18.79
C ALA A 70 -13.45 4.17 17.58
N ASP A 71 -12.92 3.95 16.37
CA ASP A 71 -13.73 3.97 15.14
C ASP A 71 -13.85 2.58 14.50
N PHE A 72 -14.72 1.76 15.11
CA PHE A 72 -15.05 0.42 14.59
C PHE A 72 -15.69 0.48 13.21
N ALA A 73 -16.52 1.49 12.94
CA ALA A 73 -17.19 1.67 11.66
C ALA A 73 -16.18 1.94 10.53
N PHE A 74 -15.21 2.82 10.79
CA PHE A 74 -14.10 3.06 9.87
C PHE A 74 -13.27 1.80 9.62
N ARG A 75 -12.91 1.06 10.67
CA ARG A 75 -12.16 -0.20 10.55
C ARG A 75 -12.89 -1.19 9.64
N ASP A 76 -14.18 -1.38 9.87
CA ASP A 76 -15.01 -2.30 9.11
C ASP A 76 -15.16 -1.85 7.66
N GLN A 77 -15.37 -0.56 7.45
CA GLN A 77 -15.46 0.02 6.11
C GLN A 77 -14.15 -0.16 5.33
N LEU A 78 -13.01 0.06 5.98
CA LEU A 78 -11.70 -0.11 5.37
C LEU A 78 -11.43 -1.58 5.04
N ASN A 79 -11.72 -2.51 5.96
CA ASN A 79 -11.60 -3.95 5.71
C ASN A 79 -12.52 -4.43 4.58
N ARG A 80 -13.79 -3.98 4.55
CA ARG A 80 -14.70 -4.31 3.44
C ARG A 80 -14.18 -3.77 2.12
N THR A 81 -13.68 -2.53 2.10
CA THR A 81 -13.09 -1.94 0.89
C THR A 81 -11.86 -2.72 0.43
N ALA A 82 -10.99 -3.13 1.35
CA ALA A 82 -9.81 -3.95 1.10
C ALA A 82 -10.18 -5.30 0.46
N THR A 83 -11.16 -6.00 1.05
CA THR A 83 -11.65 -7.28 0.51
C THR A 83 -12.29 -7.11 -0.86
N ASN A 84 -13.10 -6.06 -1.05
CA ASN A 84 -13.80 -5.80 -2.31
C ASN A 84 -12.86 -5.33 -3.44
N ALA A 85 -11.74 -4.70 -3.12
CA ALA A 85 -10.74 -4.27 -4.11
C ALA A 85 -10.04 -5.46 -4.79
N GLY A 86 -10.11 -6.66 -4.20
CA GLY A 86 -9.38 -7.84 -4.67
C GLY A 86 -7.87 -7.72 -4.47
N ALA A 87 -7.13 -8.77 -4.84
CA ALA A 87 -5.68 -8.71 -4.80
C ALA A 87 -5.20 -7.79 -5.94
N GLY A 88 -4.54 -6.68 -5.59
CA GLY A 88 -4.03 -5.73 -6.58
C GLY A 88 -2.99 -6.37 -7.50
N GLN A 89 -2.88 -5.85 -8.74
CA GLN A 89 -1.75 -6.21 -9.59
C GLN A 89 -0.44 -5.81 -8.89
N SER A 90 0.50 -6.75 -8.78
CA SER A 90 1.79 -6.50 -8.15
C SER A 90 2.59 -5.52 -8.99
N VAL A 91 2.86 -4.34 -8.43
CA VAL A 91 3.83 -3.39 -8.99
C VAL A 91 5.11 -3.50 -8.16
N ALA A 92 6.23 -3.76 -8.84
CA ALA A 92 7.53 -3.80 -8.18
C ALA A 92 7.81 -2.48 -7.46
N LEU A 93 8.11 -2.55 -6.16
CA LEU A 93 8.52 -1.40 -5.37
C LEU A 93 10.02 -1.23 -5.44
N THR A 94 10.45 0.01 -5.64
CA THR A 94 11.86 0.41 -5.64
C THR A 94 12.30 0.76 -4.23
N TRP A 95 13.56 0.51 -3.86
CA TRP A 95 14.10 0.92 -2.57
C TRP A 95 15.56 1.37 -2.69
N THR A 96 15.94 2.33 -1.85
CA THR A 96 17.23 3.04 -1.93
C THR A 96 18.03 3.00 -0.62
N SER A 97 17.81 1.99 0.23
CA SER A 97 18.53 1.85 1.50
C SER A 97 19.45 0.62 1.53
N PRO A 98 20.70 0.76 1.99
CA PRO A 98 21.59 -0.37 2.21
C PRO A 98 21.12 -1.28 3.36
N GLN A 99 20.21 -0.82 4.22
CA GLN A 99 19.61 -1.64 5.29
C GLN A 99 18.48 -2.54 4.80
N LEU A 100 17.90 -2.27 3.63
CA LEU A 100 16.97 -3.19 2.97
C LEU A 100 17.75 -4.14 2.06
N LYS A 101 17.88 -5.40 2.47
CA LYS A 101 18.49 -6.43 1.63
C LYS A 101 17.41 -7.25 0.93
N ARG A 102 17.72 -7.70 -0.27
CA ARG A 102 16.84 -8.58 -1.04
C ARG A 102 16.49 -9.84 -0.27
N GLY A 103 15.20 -10.15 -0.14
CA GLY A 103 14.72 -11.40 0.47
C GLY A 103 13.23 -11.40 0.78
N CYS A 104 12.58 -12.56 0.64
CA CYS A 104 11.12 -12.71 0.76
C CYS A 104 10.70 -13.61 1.94
N ARG A 105 11.60 -13.85 2.90
CA ARG A 105 11.37 -14.74 4.04
C ARG A 105 12.06 -14.19 5.29
N VAL A 106 11.46 -14.44 6.46
CA VAL A 106 12.06 -14.15 7.76
C VAL A 106 13.32 -15.02 7.96
N ARG A 107 14.43 -14.41 8.37
CA ARG A 107 15.66 -15.13 8.76
C ARG A 107 16.06 -14.75 10.19
N ARG A 108 16.90 -15.57 10.83
CA ARG A 108 17.28 -15.47 12.26
C ARG A 108 17.71 -14.06 12.72
N LYS A 109 18.41 -13.31 11.88
CA LYS A 109 18.91 -11.95 12.18
C LYS A 109 18.39 -10.89 11.21
N GLN A 110 17.32 -11.21 10.50
CA GLN A 110 16.82 -10.37 9.42
C GLN A 110 15.31 -10.53 9.32
N PRO A 111 14.55 -9.71 10.05
CA PRO A 111 13.11 -9.63 9.92
C PRO A 111 12.72 -9.25 8.49
N LEU A 112 11.54 -9.69 8.07
CA LEU A 112 10.99 -9.40 6.75
C LEU A 112 10.14 -8.13 6.80
N LEU A 113 10.43 -7.18 5.92
CA LEU A 113 9.55 -6.06 5.61
C LEU A 113 8.55 -6.51 4.54
N GLU A 114 7.26 -6.36 4.83
CA GLU A 114 6.16 -6.63 3.90
C GLU A 114 5.36 -5.35 3.71
N VAL A 115 5.07 -4.99 2.45
CA VAL A 115 4.20 -3.85 2.10
C VAL A 115 2.90 -4.44 1.54
N PHE A 116 1.76 -4.04 2.07
CA PHE A 116 0.44 -4.47 1.58
C PHE A 116 -0.10 -3.49 0.54
N THR A 117 -1.06 -3.96 -0.26
CA THR A 117 -1.66 -3.14 -1.32
C THR A 117 -2.41 -1.95 -0.75
N ALA A 118 -2.22 -0.77 -1.35
CA ALA A 118 -2.92 0.44 -0.92
C ALA A 118 -4.44 0.31 -1.11
N THR A 119 -5.21 0.76 -0.12
CA THR A 119 -6.69 0.79 -0.18
C THR A 119 -7.20 2.21 -0.19
N ALA A 120 -8.00 2.54 -1.19
CA ALA A 120 -8.64 3.86 -1.29
C ALA A 120 -9.95 3.87 -0.51
N LEU A 121 -10.12 4.83 0.39
CA LEU A 121 -11.38 5.06 1.10
C LEU A 121 -11.61 6.57 1.23
N ASN A 122 -12.78 7.05 0.78
CA ASN A 122 -13.18 8.47 0.82
C ASN A 122 -12.16 9.44 0.21
N GLY A 123 -11.44 9.01 -0.85
CA GLY A 123 -10.43 9.83 -1.50
C GLY A 123 -9.08 9.87 -0.79
N VAL A 124 -8.87 9.05 0.23
CA VAL A 124 -7.60 8.89 0.95
C VAL A 124 -7.10 7.47 0.75
N TYR A 125 -5.77 7.26 0.75
CA TYR A 125 -5.15 5.96 0.56
C TYR A 125 -4.54 5.45 1.85
N TYR A 126 -4.76 4.17 2.14
CA TYR A 126 -4.31 3.52 3.35
C TYR A 126 -3.36 2.39 3.01
N VAL A 127 -2.18 2.39 3.62
CA VAL A 127 -1.14 1.38 3.40
C VAL A 127 -0.74 0.78 4.74
N LEU A 128 -0.68 -0.54 4.77
CA LEU A 128 -0.15 -1.30 5.88
C LEU A 128 1.24 -1.84 5.52
N LEU A 129 2.16 -1.80 6.47
CA LEU A 129 3.50 -2.36 6.38
C LEU A 129 3.78 -3.20 7.63
N TYR A 130 4.40 -4.36 7.45
CA TYR A 130 4.85 -5.20 8.57
C TYR A 130 6.36 -5.32 8.58
N THR A 131 6.96 -5.23 9.76
CA THR A 131 8.26 -5.85 10.01
C THR A 131 8.06 -7.12 10.83
N ARG A 132 8.17 -8.29 10.20
CA ARG A 132 7.90 -9.59 10.82
C ARG A 132 9.19 -10.32 11.17
N GLY A 133 9.34 -10.69 12.44
CA GLY A 133 10.40 -11.55 12.94
C GLY A 133 9.88 -12.94 13.31
N ARG A 134 10.75 -13.75 13.93
CA ARG A 134 10.37 -15.08 14.44
C ARG A 134 9.45 -15.02 15.67
N HIS A 135 9.60 -13.98 16.49
CA HIS A 135 8.96 -13.87 17.81
C HIS A 135 8.00 -12.67 17.92
N GLY A 136 7.68 -12.03 16.79
CA GLY A 136 6.83 -10.85 16.82
C GLY A 136 6.74 -10.17 15.47
N ALA A 137 5.89 -9.15 15.42
CA ALA A 137 5.75 -8.26 14.30
C ALA A 137 5.55 -6.82 14.79
N THR A 138 6.03 -5.85 14.02
CA THR A 138 5.61 -4.45 14.19
C THR A 138 4.79 -4.06 12.97
N HIS A 139 3.59 -3.54 13.24
CA HIS A 139 2.62 -3.12 12.23
C HIS A 139 2.66 -1.60 12.10
N TYR A 140 2.76 -1.13 10.87
CA TYR A 140 2.83 0.28 10.50
C TYR A 140 1.67 0.63 9.60
N MET A 141 0.88 1.62 10.00
CA MET A 141 -0.26 2.07 9.22
C MET A 141 -0.04 3.50 8.76
N PHE A 142 -0.28 3.75 7.48
CA PHE A 142 -0.10 5.05 6.84
C PHE A 142 -1.41 5.53 6.22
N GLU A 143 -1.72 6.79 6.44
CA GLU A 143 -2.70 7.55 5.67
C GLU A 143 -1.98 8.43 4.67
N ILE A 144 -2.36 8.34 3.40
CA ILE A 144 -1.68 8.99 2.29
C ILE A 144 -2.71 9.79 1.49
N SER A 145 -2.43 11.08 1.31
CA SER A 145 -3.29 11.97 0.53
C SER A 145 -3.23 11.63 -0.96
N LYS A 146 -4.13 12.20 -1.76
CA LYS A 146 -4.12 12.00 -3.22
C LYS A 146 -2.84 12.55 -3.86
N GLU A 147 -2.26 13.57 -3.24
CA GLU A 147 -1.02 14.26 -3.59
C GLU A 147 0.24 13.49 -3.14
N GLU A 148 0.08 12.23 -2.70
CA GLU A 148 1.21 11.34 -2.41
C GLU A 148 2.03 11.78 -1.18
N HIS A 149 1.35 12.34 -0.18
CA HIS A 149 1.94 12.75 1.10
C HIS A 149 1.41 11.90 2.25
N VAL A 150 2.30 11.45 3.14
CA VAL A 150 1.90 10.81 4.39
C VAL A 150 1.28 11.86 5.30
N VAL A 151 -0.04 11.78 5.50
CA VAL A 151 -0.83 12.70 6.34
C VAL A 151 -0.65 12.34 7.80
N ARG A 152 -0.76 11.04 8.10
CA ARG A 152 -0.53 10.48 9.43
C ARG A 152 -0.01 9.06 9.31
N TRP A 153 0.68 8.62 10.35
CA TRP A 153 1.12 7.24 10.48
C TRP A 153 1.16 6.84 11.95
N CYS A 154 1.16 5.54 12.21
CA CYS A 154 1.33 5.01 13.55
C CYS A 154 1.94 3.60 13.51
N GLN A 155 2.38 3.12 14.68
CA GLN A 155 2.94 1.79 14.82
C GLN A 155 2.42 1.06 16.05
N LYS A 156 2.39 -0.28 15.99
CA LYS A 156 2.16 -1.15 17.15
C LYS A 156 2.99 -2.43 17.01
N SER A 157 3.71 -2.78 18.06
CA SER A 157 4.43 -4.05 18.15
C SER A 157 3.59 -5.13 18.82
N GLU A 158 3.74 -6.36 18.35
CA GLU A 158 3.12 -7.56 18.88
C GLU A 158 4.19 -8.64 19.09
N VAL A 159 4.04 -9.38 20.19
CA VAL A 159 4.86 -10.54 20.54
C VAL A 159 3.98 -11.78 20.37
N PHE A 160 4.52 -12.83 19.74
CA PHE A 160 3.83 -14.10 19.50
C PHE A 160 4.31 -15.20 20.43
#